data_AF-K3WZP8-F1
#
_entry.id   AF-K3WZP8-F1
#
_cell.length_a   1.000
_cell.length_b   1.000
_cell.length_c   1.000
_cell.angle_alpha   90.00
_cell.angle_beta   90.00
_cell.angle_gamma   90.00
#
_symmetry.space_group_name_H-M   'P 1'
#
loop_
_entity.id
_entity.type
_entity.pdbx_description
1 polymer ?
#
loop_
_entity_poly.entity_id
_entity_poly.type
_entity_poly.pdbx_seq_one_letter_code
_entity_poly.pdbx_strand_id
1 'polypeptide(L)'
;MPDSGGVASQYRVPLRVYFRAFCPACQWFVSDPLLELVRNEQLLPAAGMVEEKNGKLVCEGGSLECTGHRLEVCMIDKDRNDVVKYLGSIACMEGDESGHVGDWGEKMKNCLTTEERAVVDTCFKTKSEQLLREMIQKEHAGNVEWMPYTVVEQKVLGSETQGVGLGELQASFYPDACLKLVGEQKIVAAVEDNAAAHAPAQAAPIDPAAAAEKAEEEELELAIREEATASGKVRLEVFWRAFCPGCMAFITKPLLNLLRDEQFRNVIDFRPVPAAGTSFDSTGKFVCSMGMVECIGHKWMSCAVDLFPKVDELIEYLACLESKDNKGVTWSFVVNKCFPGDNAKKMQACYDTRGDDLLKKHVAQREKVDVLWVPYVVINGASIGDARHGIGYKQLSGEICKAYTGPFENRPNVCQPKRLRAENEKAEPAKETDKVIKPCPPKKDAKNKDKAAAALIDEDAPGIGARIDADFPQAKANALATGPDADDDTSSGLNSLVLPGLCVAVIAFAAFRYSGDHKKDA
;
A
#
# COMPACT_ATOMS: atom_id res chain seq x y z
N MET A 1 42.24 -14.78 -36.38
CA MET A 1 40.99 -14.96 -35.61
C MET A 1 40.64 -13.58 -35.07
N PRO A 2 39.52 -12.97 -35.50
CA PRO A 2 39.15 -11.63 -35.06
C PRO A 2 38.39 -11.64 -33.72
N ASP A 3 38.60 -10.55 -32.98
CA ASP A 3 38.00 -10.14 -31.71
C ASP A 3 36.47 -10.32 -31.64
N SER A 4 35.98 -10.89 -30.52
CA SER A 4 34.56 -11.02 -30.18
C SER A 4 34.03 -9.85 -29.31
N GLY A 5 34.75 -8.72 -29.24
CA GLY A 5 34.38 -7.55 -28.43
C GLY A 5 33.39 -6.55 -29.05
N GLY A 6 32.70 -6.89 -30.15
CA GLY A 6 32.14 -5.89 -31.07
C GLY A 6 30.63 -5.61 -31.05
N VAL A 7 29.78 -6.30 -30.27
CA VAL A 7 28.30 -6.18 -30.47
C VAL A 7 27.53 -5.64 -29.25
N ALA A 8 28.08 -5.68 -28.04
CA ALA A 8 27.36 -5.30 -26.83
C ALA A 8 27.37 -3.78 -26.49
N SER A 9 28.13 -2.95 -27.23
CA SER A 9 28.22 -1.51 -26.96
C SER A 9 27.34 -0.63 -27.85
N GLN A 10 26.74 -1.17 -28.92
CA GLN A 10 26.11 -0.36 -29.97
C GLN A 10 24.61 -0.05 -29.80
N TYR A 11 23.94 -0.56 -28.77
CA TYR A 11 22.49 -0.35 -28.57
C TYR A 11 22.14 -0.09 -27.10
N ARG A 12 22.81 0.89 -26.47
CA ARG A 12 22.43 1.37 -25.14
C ARG A 12 21.64 2.67 -25.29
N VAL A 13 20.39 2.65 -24.86
CA VAL A 13 19.45 3.77 -24.88
C VAL A 13 19.56 4.48 -23.52
N PRO A 14 20.03 5.73 -23.43
CA PRO A 14 20.14 6.44 -22.16
C PRO A 14 18.74 6.83 -21.64
N LEU A 15 18.44 6.40 -20.41
CA LEU A 15 17.23 6.77 -19.66
C LEU A 15 17.62 7.61 -18.44
N ARG A 16 16.99 8.79 -18.31
CA ARG A 16 17.06 9.64 -17.11
C ARG A 16 15.68 9.76 -16.49
N VAL A 17 15.60 9.51 -15.18
CA VAL A 17 14.36 9.62 -14.40
C VAL A 17 14.58 10.62 -13.27
N TYR A 18 13.81 11.70 -13.28
CA TYR A 18 13.80 12.71 -12.21
C TYR A 18 12.56 12.48 -11.37
N PHE A 19 12.75 12.38 -10.07
CA PHE A 19 11.67 12.04 -9.17
C PHE A 19 11.91 12.65 -7.79
N ARG A 20 10.86 12.60 -6.98
CA ARG A 20 10.90 13.01 -5.58
C ARG A 20 10.58 11.86 -4.65
N ALA A 21 11.25 11.84 -3.50
CA ALA A 21 10.88 10.97 -2.40
C ALA A 21 9.41 11.24 -2.00
N PHE A 22 8.65 10.18 -1.69
CA PHE A 22 7.23 10.23 -1.32
C PHE A 22 6.23 10.65 -2.40
N CYS A 23 6.62 10.77 -3.68
CA CYS A 23 5.66 11.02 -4.75
C CYS A 23 4.97 9.71 -5.16
N PRO A 24 3.65 9.53 -4.95
CA PRO A 24 2.99 8.25 -5.21
C PRO A 24 3.19 7.70 -6.64
N ALA A 25 3.15 8.58 -7.64
CA ALA A 25 3.43 8.22 -9.03
C ALA A 25 4.89 7.79 -9.26
N CYS A 26 5.82 8.40 -8.53
CA CYS A 26 7.24 8.09 -8.58
C CYS A 26 7.54 6.76 -7.89
N GLN A 27 6.90 6.51 -6.74
CA GLN A 27 7.01 5.24 -6.01
C GLN A 27 6.57 4.08 -6.89
N TRP A 28 5.40 4.19 -7.52
CA TRP A 28 4.90 3.20 -8.47
C TRP A 28 5.84 3.00 -9.66
N PHE A 29 6.32 4.10 -10.27
CA PHE A 29 7.16 4.03 -11.47
C PHE A 29 8.54 3.39 -11.20
N VAL A 30 9.16 3.71 -10.06
CA VAL A 30 10.45 3.13 -9.68
C VAL A 30 10.31 1.67 -9.24
N SER A 31 9.18 1.29 -8.61
CA SER A 31 8.97 -0.07 -8.10
C SER A 31 8.61 -1.10 -9.16
N ASP A 32 7.75 -0.73 -10.12
CA ASP A 32 7.17 -1.69 -11.08
C ASP A 32 7.80 -1.58 -12.48
N PRO A 33 7.55 -0.53 -13.29
CA PRO A 33 8.00 -0.50 -14.67
C PRO A 33 9.53 -0.36 -14.82
N LEU A 34 10.18 0.40 -13.94
CA LEU A 34 11.62 0.65 -14.05
C LEU A 34 12.46 -0.55 -13.58
N LEU A 35 12.08 -1.16 -12.45
CA LEU A 35 12.78 -2.33 -11.91
C LEU A 35 12.70 -3.56 -12.84
N GLU A 36 11.67 -3.65 -13.69
CA GLU A 36 11.53 -4.73 -14.68
C GLU A 36 12.39 -4.55 -15.94
N LEU A 37 12.87 -3.33 -16.24
CA LEU A 37 13.51 -2.99 -17.51
C LEU A 37 15.05 -2.93 -17.47
N VAL A 38 15.63 -2.99 -16.27
CA VAL A 38 16.99 -2.54 -15.92
C VAL A 38 18.06 -2.72 -17.00
N ARG A 39 18.49 -1.59 -17.59
CA ARG A 39 19.74 -1.42 -18.36
C ARG A 39 20.28 0.01 -18.25
N ASN A 40 21.49 0.20 -17.69
CA ASN A 40 22.27 1.46 -17.74
C ASN A 40 21.43 2.76 -17.60
N GLU A 41 20.85 2.97 -16.42
CA GLU A 41 19.94 4.08 -16.12
C GLU A 41 20.59 5.08 -15.17
N GLN A 42 20.12 6.33 -15.20
CA GLN A 42 20.52 7.39 -14.28
C GLN A 42 19.30 7.95 -13.57
N LEU A 43 19.26 7.78 -12.25
CA LEU A 43 18.21 8.31 -11.37
C LEU A 43 18.68 9.61 -10.72
N LEU A 44 17.77 10.57 -10.66
CA LEU A 44 18.03 11.93 -10.17
C LEU A 44 17.00 12.29 -9.09
N PRO A 45 17.22 11.87 -7.83
CA PRO A 45 16.36 12.18 -6.68
C PRO A 45 16.63 13.61 -6.20
N ALA A 46 16.17 14.59 -6.97
CA ALA A 46 16.29 16.00 -6.61
C ALA A 46 15.12 16.86 -7.13
N ALA A 47 14.09 16.24 -7.72
CA ALA A 47 12.96 16.97 -8.26
C ALA A 47 12.22 17.73 -7.14
N GLY A 48 11.84 18.99 -7.40
CA GLY A 48 11.20 19.84 -6.38
C GLY A 48 12.17 20.32 -5.28
N MET A 49 13.49 20.19 -5.50
CA MET A 49 14.53 20.69 -4.60
C MET A 49 15.23 21.93 -5.17
N VAL A 50 15.35 22.96 -4.35
CA VAL A 50 16.04 24.21 -4.69
C VAL A 50 17.20 24.48 -3.74
N GLU A 51 18.32 24.92 -4.29
CA GLU A 51 19.45 25.44 -3.54
C GLU A 51 19.30 26.96 -3.31
N GLU A 52 19.15 27.37 -2.06
CA GLU A 52 19.15 28.78 -1.66
C GLU A 52 20.55 29.42 -1.78
N LYS A 53 20.60 30.75 -1.81
CA LYS A 53 21.86 31.54 -1.92
C LYS A 53 22.89 31.27 -0.81
N ASN A 54 22.43 30.78 0.34
CA ASN A 54 23.26 30.40 1.49
C ASN A 54 23.80 28.96 1.37
N GLY A 55 23.50 28.24 0.28
CA GLY A 55 23.80 26.83 0.13
C GLY A 55 22.90 25.94 0.99
N LYS A 56 21.66 26.33 1.31
CA LYS A 56 20.71 25.45 1.96
C LYS A 56 19.84 24.77 0.90
N LEU A 57 19.63 23.46 1.03
CA LEU A 57 18.67 22.72 0.21
C LEU A 57 17.27 22.81 0.83
N VAL A 58 16.29 23.18 0.01
CA VAL A 58 14.88 23.29 0.39
C VAL A 58 14.06 22.44 -0.57
N CYS A 59 13.14 21.64 -0.02
CA CYS A 59 12.28 20.75 -0.79
C CYS A 59 10.82 21.18 -0.64
N GLU A 60 10.07 21.11 -1.73
CA GLU A 60 8.65 21.47 -1.80
C GLU A 60 7.77 20.74 -0.75
N GLY A 61 8.05 19.47 -0.47
CA GLY A 61 7.37 18.60 0.49
C GLY A 61 8.02 18.62 1.89
N GLY A 62 8.90 19.59 2.15
CA GLY A 62 9.48 19.85 3.47
C GLY A 62 10.67 18.98 3.84
N SER A 63 10.99 18.94 5.14
CA SER A 63 12.25 18.36 5.64
C SER A 63 12.32 16.83 5.54
N LEU A 64 11.17 16.15 5.62
CA LEU A 64 11.11 14.69 5.48
C LEU A 64 11.47 14.27 4.05
N GLU A 65 10.96 15.00 3.05
CA GLU A 65 11.32 14.78 1.65
C GLU A 65 12.81 15.05 1.40
N CYS A 66 13.36 16.15 1.92
CA CYS A 66 14.79 16.43 1.82
C CYS A 66 15.65 15.32 2.45
N THR A 67 15.16 14.71 3.53
CA THR A 67 15.84 13.58 4.16
C THR A 67 15.81 12.36 3.24
N GLY A 68 14.69 12.09 2.57
CA GLY A 68 14.56 11.03 1.55
C GLY A 68 15.53 11.19 0.40
N HIS A 69 15.50 12.34 -0.27
CA HIS A 69 16.42 12.67 -1.38
C HIS A 69 17.89 12.45 -0.99
N ARG A 70 18.27 12.85 0.23
CA ARG A 70 19.63 12.66 0.77
C ARG A 70 19.99 11.21 1.03
N LEU A 71 19.03 10.35 1.39
CA LEU A 71 19.26 8.91 1.55
C LEU A 71 19.35 8.23 0.19
N GLU A 72 18.45 8.55 -0.74
CA GLU A 72 18.41 7.99 -2.09
C GLU A 72 19.68 8.31 -2.88
N VAL A 73 20.16 9.56 -2.86
CA VAL A 73 21.42 9.93 -3.53
C VAL A 73 22.61 9.16 -2.97
N CYS A 74 22.58 8.80 -1.68
CA CYS A 74 23.61 7.99 -1.05
C CYS A 74 23.52 6.51 -1.41
N MET A 75 22.33 5.99 -1.69
CA MET A 75 22.16 4.65 -2.26
C MET A 75 22.71 4.59 -3.69
N ILE A 76 22.44 5.64 -4.48
CA ILE A 76 23.01 5.78 -5.83
C ILE A 76 24.54 5.85 -5.75
N ASP A 77 25.13 6.67 -4.86
CA ASP A 77 26.59 6.76 -4.73
C ASP A 77 27.23 5.43 -4.27
N LYS A 78 26.60 4.74 -3.31
CA LYS A 78 27.05 3.46 -2.77
C LYS A 78 27.15 2.39 -3.85
N ASP A 79 26.10 2.19 -4.64
CA ASP A 79 26.05 1.16 -5.67
C ASP A 79 26.04 1.74 -7.09
N ARG A 80 26.73 2.86 -7.35
CA ARG A 80 26.71 3.58 -8.65
C ARG A 80 27.00 2.74 -9.90
N ASN A 81 27.63 1.58 -9.72
CA ASN A 81 27.99 0.64 -10.79
C ASN A 81 27.05 -0.57 -10.88
N ASP A 82 26.07 -0.69 -9.98
CA ASP A 82 25.09 -1.77 -9.90
C ASP A 82 23.68 -1.17 -9.86
N VAL A 83 23.16 -0.91 -11.06
CA VAL A 83 21.85 -0.27 -11.27
C VAL A 83 20.71 -1.05 -10.64
N VAL A 84 20.76 -2.39 -10.74
CA VAL A 84 19.75 -3.26 -10.13
C VAL A 84 19.72 -3.08 -8.61
N LYS A 85 20.91 -2.94 -8.01
CA LYS A 85 21.05 -2.88 -6.56
C LYS A 85 20.61 -1.54 -5.96
N TYR A 86 21.05 -0.40 -6.52
CA TYR A 86 20.56 0.89 -6.00
C TYR A 86 19.08 1.11 -6.32
N LEU A 87 18.59 0.69 -7.51
CA LEU A 87 17.16 0.77 -7.84
C LEU A 87 16.32 -0.06 -6.88
N GLY A 88 16.71 -1.31 -6.62
CA GLY A 88 16.00 -2.14 -5.66
C GLY A 88 16.00 -1.54 -4.25
N SER A 89 17.07 -0.83 -3.87
CA SER A 89 17.16 -0.16 -2.57
C SER A 89 16.22 1.04 -2.48
N ILE A 90 16.19 1.88 -3.51
CA ILE A 90 15.27 3.04 -3.61
C ILE A 90 13.82 2.57 -3.68
N ALA A 91 13.51 1.62 -4.56
CA ALA A 91 12.16 1.04 -4.68
C ALA A 91 11.66 0.49 -3.35
N CYS A 92 12.53 -0.19 -2.58
CA CYS A 92 12.18 -0.65 -1.24
C CYS A 92 11.89 0.50 -0.28
N MET A 93 12.75 1.51 -0.24
CA MET A 93 12.62 2.66 0.68
C MET A 93 11.33 3.43 0.41
N GLU A 94 11.03 3.61 -0.87
CA GLU A 94 9.82 4.29 -1.34
C GLU A 94 8.56 3.44 -1.17
N GLY A 95 8.67 2.11 -1.18
CA GLY A 95 7.55 1.21 -1.00
C GLY A 95 6.94 1.24 0.41
N ASP A 96 5.61 1.06 0.49
CA ASP A 96 4.87 0.98 1.77
C ASP A 96 5.23 -0.28 2.57
N GLU A 97 5.79 -1.32 1.94
CA GLU A 97 6.18 -2.56 2.62
C GLU A 97 7.37 -2.39 3.58
N SER A 98 8.12 -1.30 3.47
CA SER A 98 9.32 -1.05 4.28
C SER A 98 9.05 -0.26 5.56
N GLY A 99 7.83 0.24 5.78
CA GLY A 99 7.45 1.02 6.96
C GLY A 99 6.64 2.26 6.59
N HIS A 100 6.23 3.03 7.60
CA HIS A 100 5.42 4.24 7.40
C HIS A 100 6.20 5.32 6.64
N VAL A 101 5.48 6.10 5.82
CA VAL A 101 6.00 7.30 5.16
C VAL A 101 6.63 8.23 6.20
N GLY A 102 7.87 8.66 5.97
CA GLY A 102 8.63 9.52 6.89
C GLY A 102 9.48 8.80 7.93
N ASP A 103 9.22 7.53 8.24
CA ASP A 103 10.07 6.76 9.17
C ASP A 103 11.30 6.18 8.46
N TRP A 104 12.24 7.07 8.16
CA TRP A 104 13.46 6.73 7.44
C TRP A 104 14.35 5.75 8.22
N GLY A 105 14.29 5.75 9.54
CA GLY A 105 15.06 4.82 10.38
C GLY A 105 14.57 3.39 10.20
N GLU A 106 13.25 3.19 10.30
CA GLU A 106 12.61 1.90 10.07
C GLU A 106 12.78 1.44 8.61
N LYS A 107 12.54 2.33 7.64
CA LYS A 107 12.70 2.03 6.21
C LYS A 107 14.12 1.60 5.88
N MET A 108 15.13 2.34 6.35
CA MET A 108 16.54 1.96 6.21
C MET A 108 16.83 0.58 6.82
N LYS A 109 16.29 0.32 8.02
CA LYS A 109 16.44 -0.97 8.70
C LYS A 109 15.85 -2.12 7.88
N ASN A 110 14.72 -1.88 7.24
CA ASN A 110 13.98 -2.88 6.50
C ASN A 110 14.47 -3.06 5.06
N CYS A 111 15.15 -2.06 4.49
CA CYS A 111 15.58 -2.06 3.10
C CYS A 111 17.05 -2.35 2.86
N LEU A 112 17.92 -2.19 3.87
CA LEU A 112 19.37 -2.30 3.73
C LEU A 112 19.97 -3.26 4.75
N THR A 113 21.05 -3.96 4.38
CA THR A 113 21.83 -4.74 5.35
C THR A 113 22.51 -3.82 6.37
N THR A 114 22.98 -4.38 7.49
CA THR A 114 23.68 -3.61 8.53
C THR A 114 24.90 -2.87 7.99
N GLU A 115 25.67 -3.52 7.12
CA GLU A 115 26.86 -2.95 6.48
C GLU A 115 26.47 -1.83 5.51
N GLU A 116 25.41 -2.05 4.72
CA GLU A 116 24.91 -1.05 3.77
C GLU A 116 24.39 0.20 4.48
N ARG A 117 23.67 0.03 5.59
CA ARG A 117 23.21 1.14 6.43
C ARG A 117 24.37 1.98 6.93
N ALA A 118 25.46 1.37 7.39
CA ALA A 118 26.63 2.10 7.87
C ALA A 118 27.27 2.96 6.76
N VAL A 119 27.31 2.46 5.52
CA VAL A 119 27.83 3.20 4.35
C VAL A 119 26.91 4.37 3.99
N VAL A 120 25.60 4.13 3.91
CA VAL A 120 24.61 5.18 3.61
C VAL A 120 24.58 6.25 4.69
N ASP A 121 24.62 5.88 5.98
CA ASP A 121 24.70 6.83 7.10
C ASP A 121 25.94 7.73 7.03
N THR A 122 27.07 7.15 6.63
CA THR A 122 28.32 7.89 6.46
C THR A 122 28.19 8.88 5.30
N CYS A 123 27.65 8.44 4.16
CA CYS A 123 27.39 9.32 3.03
C CYS A 123 26.39 10.43 3.40
N PHE A 124 25.32 10.11 4.13
CA PHE A 124 24.30 11.07 4.54
C PHE A 124 24.93 12.23 5.32
N LYS A 125 25.83 11.91 6.26
CA LYS A 125 26.52 12.91 7.10
C LYS A 125 27.61 13.70 6.37
N THR A 126 28.23 13.14 5.34
CA THR A 126 29.47 13.70 4.77
C THR A 126 29.35 14.24 3.35
N LYS A 127 28.43 13.73 2.53
CA LYS A 127 28.42 13.97 1.07
C LYS A 127 27.03 14.23 0.47
N SER A 128 25.95 13.77 1.10
CA SER A 128 24.60 13.81 0.50
C SER A 128 24.21 15.18 -0.06
N GLU A 129 24.43 16.26 0.70
CA GLU A 129 24.11 17.62 0.22
C GLU A 129 24.96 18.04 -0.98
N GLN A 130 26.25 17.71 -1.00
CA GLN A 130 27.11 18.00 -2.15
C GLN A 130 26.62 17.26 -3.39
N LEU A 131 26.30 15.96 -3.25
CA LEU A 131 25.82 15.14 -4.37
C LEU A 131 24.51 15.70 -4.94
N LEU A 132 23.57 16.13 -4.09
CA LEU A 132 22.32 16.74 -4.53
C LEU A 132 22.53 18.08 -5.22
N ARG A 133 23.39 18.96 -4.70
CA ARG A 133 23.75 20.21 -5.37
C ARG A 133 24.33 19.94 -6.76
N GLU A 134 25.21 18.95 -6.87
CA GLU A 134 25.79 18.58 -8.17
C GLU A 134 24.70 18.11 -9.14
N MET A 135 23.70 17.34 -8.69
CA MET A 135 22.56 16.94 -9.53
C MET A 135 21.68 18.15 -9.92
N ILE A 136 21.40 19.06 -8.99
CA ILE A 136 20.60 20.27 -9.26
C ILE A 136 21.32 21.17 -10.26
N GLN A 137 22.61 21.43 -10.05
CA GLN A 137 23.38 22.38 -10.85
C GLN A 137 23.78 21.83 -12.22
N LYS A 138 24.18 20.55 -12.30
CA LYS A 138 24.67 19.95 -13.56
C LYS A 138 23.54 19.37 -14.40
N GLU A 139 22.61 18.65 -13.77
CA GLU A 139 21.51 17.95 -14.47
C GLU A 139 20.21 18.74 -14.47
N HIS A 140 20.16 19.92 -13.83
CA HIS A 140 18.95 20.73 -13.68
C HIS A 140 17.81 19.96 -12.98
N ALA A 141 18.18 18.99 -12.13
CA ALA A 141 17.25 18.01 -11.60
C ALA A 141 16.19 18.58 -10.64
N GLY A 142 16.43 19.79 -10.11
CA GLY A 142 15.50 20.49 -9.22
C GLY A 142 14.24 21.04 -9.89
N ASN A 143 14.28 21.29 -11.20
CA ASN A 143 13.22 22.00 -11.91
C ASN A 143 12.68 21.14 -13.07
N VAL A 144 11.60 20.41 -12.80
CA VAL A 144 10.89 19.57 -13.78
C VAL A 144 9.41 19.92 -13.79
N GLU A 145 8.78 19.85 -14.96
CA GLU A 145 7.40 20.33 -15.17
C GLU A 145 6.34 19.41 -14.52
N TRP A 146 6.60 18.11 -14.47
CA TRP A 146 5.78 17.08 -13.81
C TRP A 146 6.64 15.94 -13.28
N MET A 147 6.04 15.00 -12.55
CA MET A 147 6.77 13.87 -11.95
C MET A 147 5.99 12.54 -12.07
N PRO A 148 6.69 11.40 -12.25
CA PRO A 148 8.12 11.29 -12.57
C PRO A 148 8.40 11.85 -13.97
N TYR A 149 9.49 12.64 -14.11
CA TYR A 149 9.90 13.20 -15.39
C TYR A 149 10.89 12.23 -16.06
N THR A 150 10.49 11.67 -17.19
CA THR A 150 11.20 10.54 -17.81
C THR A 150 11.73 10.95 -19.18
N VAL A 151 13.04 10.85 -19.38
CA VAL A 151 13.71 11.23 -20.63
C VAL A 151 14.44 10.03 -21.21
N VAL A 152 14.00 9.59 -22.39
CA VAL A 152 14.63 8.50 -23.18
C VAL A 152 15.18 9.10 -24.47
N GLU A 153 16.49 8.96 -24.73
CA GLU A 153 17.12 9.52 -25.95
C GLU A 153 16.79 11.01 -26.20
N GLN A 154 16.81 11.82 -25.14
CA GLN A 154 16.45 13.25 -25.18
C GLN A 154 14.97 13.54 -25.47
N LYS A 155 14.13 12.52 -25.66
CA LYS A 155 12.68 12.64 -25.76
C LYS A 155 12.06 12.49 -24.38
N VAL A 156 11.17 13.42 -24.03
CA VAL A 156 10.37 13.34 -22.81
C VAL A 156 9.21 12.37 -23.04
N LEU A 157 9.00 11.47 -22.09
CA LEU A 157 7.87 10.54 -22.06
C LEU A 157 6.85 10.99 -21.00
N GLY A 158 5.57 10.71 -21.25
CA GLY A 158 4.47 11.14 -20.37
C GLY A 158 4.16 12.63 -20.45
N SER A 159 3.30 13.09 -19.54
CA SER A 159 2.88 14.50 -19.43
C SER A 159 2.35 14.79 -18.01
N GLU A 160 1.98 16.06 -17.75
CA GLU A 160 1.28 16.47 -16.52
C GLU A 160 0.00 15.67 -16.25
N THR A 161 -0.64 15.05 -17.25
CA THR A 161 -1.89 14.31 -17.07
C THR A 161 -1.77 12.80 -17.30
N GLN A 162 -0.59 12.34 -17.72
CA GLN A 162 -0.39 10.95 -18.14
C GLN A 162 0.98 10.44 -17.69
N GLY A 163 0.96 9.45 -16.79
CA GLY A 163 2.16 8.73 -16.36
C GLY A 163 2.71 7.81 -17.46
N VAL A 164 3.98 7.43 -17.34
CA VAL A 164 4.65 6.54 -18.29
C VAL A 164 4.47 5.09 -17.85
N GLY A 165 3.71 4.32 -18.62
CA GLY A 165 3.49 2.89 -18.36
C GLY A 165 4.63 1.99 -18.89
N LEU A 166 4.68 0.74 -18.41
CA LEU A 166 5.69 -0.24 -18.83
C LEU A 166 5.71 -0.45 -20.36
N GLY A 167 4.56 -0.46 -21.01
CA GLY A 167 4.46 -0.65 -22.47
C GLY A 167 5.02 0.53 -23.28
N GLU A 168 4.79 1.76 -22.83
CA GLU A 168 5.35 2.98 -23.46
C GLU A 168 6.86 3.06 -23.25
N LEU A 169 7.30 2.73 -22.03
CA LEU A 169 8.70 2.64 -21.67
C LEU A 169 9.39 1.61 -22.59
N GLN A 170 8.89 0.36 -22.61
CA GLN A 170 9.39 -0.72 -23.47
C GLN A 170 9.44 -0.35 -24.95
N ALA A 171 8.38 0.26 -25.50
CA ALA A 171 8.34 0.67 -26.90
C ALA A 171 9.46 1.64 -27.28
N SER A 172 9.93 2.45 -26.33
CA SER A 172 11.03 3.41 -26.53
C SER A 172 12.42 2.76 -26.55
N PHE A 173 12.56 1.51 -26.10
CA PHE A 173 13.82 0.74 -26.13
C PHE A 173 13.94 -0.23 -27.32
N TYR A 174 12.87 -0.41 -28.11
CA TYR A 174 12.89 -1.29 -29.27
C TYR A 174 12.98 -0.48 -30.57
N PRO A 175 13.83 -0.89 -31.54
CA PRO A 175 13.91 -0.19 -32.83
C PRO A 175 12.59 -0.27 -33.61
N ASP A 176 12.29 0.73 -34.46
CA ASP A 176 11.07 0.81 -35.29
C ASP A 176 10.73 -0.48 -36.07
N ALA A 177 11.75 -1.26 -36.44
CA ALA A 177 11.58 -2.56 -37.09
C ALA A 177 10.86 -3.61 -36.22
N CYS A 178 10.96 -3.50 -34.88
CA CYS A 178 10.23 -4.34 -33.93
C CYS A 178 8.78 -3.88 -33.74
N LEU A 179 8.51 -2.56 -33.79
CA LEU A 179 7.16 -2.00 -33.68
C LEU A 179 6.29 -2.32 -34.91
N LYS A 180 6.90 -2.42 -36.10
CA LYS A 180 6.21 -2.79 -37.35
C LYS A 180 5.59 -4.20 -37.33
N LEU A 181 6.09 -5.12 -36.51
CA LEU A 181 5.51 -6.47 -36.38
C LEU A 181 4.29 -6.52 -35.45
N VAL A 182 4.09 -5.50 -34.61
CA VAL A 182 2.94 -5.39 -33.69
C VAL A 182 1.83 -4.53 -34.30
N GLY A 183 2.19 -3.52 -35.09
CA GLY A 183 1.27 -2.54 -35.68
C GLY A 183 0.33 -3.05 -36.79
N GLU A 184 0.57 -4.21 -37.39
CA GLU A 184 -0.35 -4.78 -38.41
C GLU A 184 -1.62 -5.41 -37.82
N GLN A 185 -1.82 -5.38 -36.50
CA GLN A 185 -3.02 -5.89 -35.84
C GLN A 185 -3.66 -4.86 -34.91
N LYS A 186 -4.48 -3.98 -35.51
CA LYS A 186 -5.82 -3.55 -35.03
C LYS A 186 -6.30 -2.32 -35.80
N ILE A 187 -7.23 -2.52 -36.73
CA ILE A 187 -8.27 -1.52 -37.02
C ILE A 187 -9.59 -2.20 -36.65
N VAL A 188 -10.17 -1.83 -35.51
CA VAL A 188 -11.62 -1.95 -35.30
C VAL A 188 -12.07 -0.72 -34.49
N ALA A 189 -13.02 -0.03 -35.11
CA ALA A 189 -13.87 1.10 -34.74
C ALA A 189 -13.93 1.59 -33.27
N ALA A 190 -14.02 2.92 -33.17
CA ALA A 190 -14.46 3.69 -32.02
C ALA A 190 -15.90 3.33 -31.60
N VAL A 191 -16.14 3.36 -30.29
CA VAL A 191 -17.48 3.44 -29.69
C VAL A 191 -17.45 4.60 -28.69
N GLU A 192 -18.48 5.44 -28.81
CA GLU A 192 -18.65 6.75 -28.17
C GLU A 192 -18.93 6.69 -26.67
N ASP A 193 -18.45 7.71 -25.97
CA ASP A 193 -18.65 8.03 -24.56
C ASP A 193 -20.11 8.33 -24.19
N ASN A 194 -20.49 7.96 -22.97
CA ASN A 194 -21.47 8.69 -22.15
C ASN A 194 -21.24 8.37 -20.66
N ALA A 195 -20.48 9.22 -19.98
CA ALA A 195 -20.37 9.23 -18.52
C ALA A 195 -21.10 10.45 -17.96
N ALA A 196 -22.17 10.21 -17.18
CA ALA A 196 -22.87 11.23 -16.41
C ALA A 196 -22.17 11.42 -15.06
N ALA A 197 -21.85 12.67 -14.74
CA ALA A 197 -21.20 13.09 -13.50
C ALA A 197 -22.12 12.94 -12.27
N HIS A 198 -21.55 12.53 -11.13
CA HIS A 198 -22.16 12.69 -9.81
C HIS A 198 -21.30 13.64 -8.98
N ALA A 199 -21.96 14.61 -8.35
CA ALA A 199 -21.39 15.71 -7.59
C ALA A 199 -20.87 15.27 -6.20
N PRO A 200 -19.90 16.01 -5.61
CA PRO A 200 -19.32 15.67 -4.32
C PRO A 200 -20.27 15.94 -3.15
N ALA A 201 -20.34 15.00 -2.21
CA ALA A 201 -21.06 15.15 -0.95
C ALA A 201 -20.28 16.10 -0.02
N GLN A 202 -20.99 17.10 0.52
CA GLN A 202 -20.48 18.03 1.51
C GLN A 202 -20.42 17.37 2.89
N ALA A 203 -19.31 17.59 3.60
CA ALA A 203 -19.11 17.14 4.98
C ALA A 203 -20.04 17.89 5.93
N ALA A 204 -20.75 17.13 6.78
CA ALA A 204 -21.62 17.66 7.83
C ALA A 204 -20.82 18.09 9.08
N PRO A 205 -21.36 18.99 9.93
CA PRO A 205 -20.69 19.46 11.14
C PRO A 205 -20.52 18.34 12.17
N ILE A 206 -19.37 18.32 12.83
CA ILE A 206 -18.98 17.33 13.86
C ILE A 206 -19.72 17.65 15.16
N ASP A 207 -20.50 16.69 15.66
CA ASP A 207 -21.20 16.76 16.94
C ASP A 207 -20.17 16.62 18.10
N PRO A 208 -20.12 17.55 19.07
CA PRO A 208 -19.13 17.53 20.15
C PRO A 208 -19.23 16.30 21.08
N ALA A 209 -20.35 15.58 21.10
CA ALA A 209 -20.45 14.31 21.83
C ALA A 209 -19.67 13.18 21.14
N ALA A 210 -19.71 13.11 19.81
CA ALA A 210 -18.96 12.13 19.02
C ALA A 210 -17.44 12.37 19.05
N ALA A 211 -17.02 13.63 19.25
CA ALA A 211 -15.61 13.98 19.41
C ALA A 211 -15.01 13.48 20.74
N ALA A 212 -15.82 13.36 21.79
CA ALA A 212 -15.40 12.86 23.10
C ALA A 212 -15.25 11.33 23.10
N GLU A 213 -16.23 10.60 22.53
CA GLU A 213 -16.13 9.14 22.36
C GLU A 213 -14.95 8.74 21.46
N LYS A 214 -14.71 9.50 20.39
CA LYS A 214 -13.58 9.26 19.49
C LYS A 214 -12.22 9.45 20.16
N ALA A 215 -12.09 10.42 21.08
CA ALA A 215 -10.84 10.66 21.80
C ALA A 215 -10.51 9.51 22.77
N GLU A 216 -11.54 8.90 23.38
CA GLU A 216 -11.37 7.76 24.30
C GLU A 216 -11.02 6.46 23.53
N GLU A 217 -11.59 6.25 22.34
CA GLU A 217 -11.19 5.17 21.43
C GLU A 217 -9.75 5.34 20.94
N GLU A 218 -9.34 6.56 20.58
CA GLU A 218 -7.99 6.85 20.09
C GLU A 218 -6.91 6.66 21.19
N GLU A 219 -7.24 6.99 22.45
CA GLU A 219 -6.36 6.75 23.60
C GLU A 219 -6.21 5.25 23.91
N LEU A 220 -7.29 4.46 23.78
CA LEU A 220 -7.24 3.01 23.92
C LEU A 220 -6.44 2.34 22.79
N GLU A 221 -6.64 2.77 21.53
CA GLU A 221 -5.84 2.31 20.39
C GLU A 221 -4.34 2.62 20.61
N LEU A 222 -4.01 3.81 21.11
CA LEU A 222 -2.62 4.20 21.39
C LEU A 222 -1.99 3.31 22.49
N ALA A 223 -2.70 3.06 23.60
CA ALA A 223 -2.20 2.20 24.67
C ALA A 223 -2.00 0.74 24.20
N ILE A 224 -2.88 0.24 23.34
CA ILE A 224 -2.75 -1.09 22.72
C ILE A 224 -1.52 -1.13 21.78
N ARG A 225 -1.29 -0.07 21.00
CA ARG A 225 -0.10 0.06 20.14
C ARG A 225 1.19 0.13 20.97
N GLU A 226 1.18 0.82 22.10
CA GLU A 226 2.34 0.86 23.01
C GLU A 226 2.66 -0.51 23.61
N GLU A 227 1.66 -1.28 24.03
CA GLU A 227 1.88 -2.64 24.53
C GLU A 227 2.34 -3.60 23.40
N ALA A 228 1.80 -3.46 22.18
CA ALA A 228 2.24 -4.23 21.02
C ALA A 228 3.70 -3.92 20.65
N THR A 229 4.08 -2.65 20.61
CA THR A 229 5.46 -2.22 20.33
C THR A 229 6.43 -2.69 21.42
N ALA A 230 6.03 -2.67 22.70
CA ALA A 230 6.82 -3.22 23.80
C ALA A 230 7.06 -4.74 23.67
N SER A 231 6.08 -5.49 23.15
CA SER A 231 6.21 -6.94 22.91
C SER A 231 7.04 -7.28 21.66
N GLY A 232 7.21 -6.31 20.74
CA GLY A 232 7.79 -6.53 19.41
C GLY A 232 6.95 -7.43 18.50
N LYS A 233 5.70 -7.77 18.89
CA LYS A 233 4.76 -8.60 18.13
C LYS A 233 3.55 -7.78 17.69
N VAL A 234 2.91 -8.25 16.62
CA VAL A 234 1.62 -7.74 16.15
C VAL A 234 0.51 -8.36 16.99
N ARG A 235 -0.25 -7.54 17.70
CA ARG A 235 -1.49 -7.97 18.35
C ARG A 235 -2.55 -8.20 17.29
N LEU A 236 -3.04 -9.43 17.20
CA LEU A 236 -4.10 -9.84 16.29
C LEU A 236 -5.31 -10.29 17.11
N GLU A 237 -6.31 -9.42 17.20
CA GLU A 237 -7.58 -9.69 17.85
C GLU A 237 -8.64 -10.06 16.80
N VAL A 238 -9.34 -11.17 17.03
CA VAL A 238 -10.36 -11.67 16.10
C VAL A 238 -11.64 -11.94 16.85
N PHE A 239 -12.70 -11.21 16.50
CA PHE A 239 -14.04 -11.38 17.05
C PHE A 239 -14.94 -12.01 16.00
N TRP A 240 -15.61 -13.11 16.35
CA TRP A 240 -16.48 -13.80 15.39
C TRP A 240 -17.72 -14.41 16.04
N ARG A 241 -18.64 -14.84 15.19
CA ARG A 241 -19.86 -15.55 15.56
C ARG A 241 -19.82 -16.99 15.07
N ALA A 242 -20.25 -17.91 15.93
CA ALA A 242 -20.33 -19.32 15.59
C ALA A 242 -21.23 -19.55 14.36
N PHE A 243 -20.71 -20.28 13.36
CA PHE A 243 -21.40 -20.59 12.09
C PHE A 243 -21.87 -19.39 11.26
N CYS A 244 -21.31 -18.20 11.49
CA CYS A 244 -21.52 -17.07 10.57
C CYS A 244 -20.80 -17.37 9.23
N PRO A 245 -21.46 -17.24 8.07
CA PRO A 245 -20.85 -17.56 6.77
C PRO A 245 -19.50 -16.86 6.50
N GLY A 246 -19.40 -15.57 6.83
CA GLY A 246 -18.17 -14.80 6.69
C GLY A 246 -17.09 -15.29 7.65
N CYS A 247 -17.45 -15.53 8.91
CA CYS A 247 -16.53 -16.03 9.94
C CYS A 247 -15.99 -17.41 9.59
N MET A 248 -16.84 -18.34 9.17
CA MET A 248 -16.42 -19.67 8.71
C MET A 248 -15.42 -19.55 7.55
N ALA A 249 -15.74 -18.72 6.55
CA ALA A 249 -14.86 -18.53 5.39
C ALA A 249 -13.49 -17.94 5.77
N PHE A 250 -13.46 -17.03 6.75
CA PHE A 250 -12.25 -16.41 7.26
C PHE A 250 -11.41 -17.36 8.13
N ILE A 251 -12.04 -18.05 9.09
CA ILE A 251 -11.33 -18.93 10.02
C ILE A 251 -10.76 -20.13 9.29
N THR A 252 -11.53 -20.76 8.40
CA THR A 252 -11.13 -22.00 7.71
C THR A 252 -10.13 -21.80 6.55
N LYS A 253 -9.85 -20.55 6.17
CA LYS A 253 -8.93 -20.26 5.05
C LYS A 253 -7.88 -19.21 5.39
N PRO A 254 -8.13 -17.88 5.32
CA PRO A 254 -7.08 -16.89 5.51
C PRO A 254 -6.44 -16.97 6.90
N LEU A 255 -7.22 -17.07 7.98
CA LEU A 255 -6.67 -17.16 9.33
C LEU A 255 -5.93 -18.48 9.56
N LEU A 256 -6.52 -19.60 9.13
CA LEU A 256 -5.87 -20.92 9.21
C LEU A 256 -4.54 -20.95 8.46
N ASN A 257 -4.50 -20.46 7.22
CA ASN A 257 -3.27 -20.45 6.43
C ASN A 257 -2.20 -19.55 7.07
N LEU A 258 -2.60 -18.39 7.59
CA LEU A 258 -1.70 -17.47 8.28
C LEU A 258 -1.11 -18.12 9.55
N LEU A 259 -1.95 -18.68 10.41
CA LEU A 259 -1.49 -19.25 11.69
C LEU A 259 -0.87 -20.64 11.55
N ARG A 260 -0.98 -21.31 10.39
CA ARG A 260 -0.18 -22.49 10.03
C ARG A 260 1.27 -22.15 9.68
N ASP A 261 1.53 -20.93 9.23
CA ASP A 261 2.88 -20.45 8.98
C ASP A 261 3.59 -20.10 10.30
N GLU A 262 4.69 -20.78 10.58
CA GLU A 262 5.49 -20.57 11.78
C GLU A 262 6.06 -19.15 11.86
N GLN A 263 6.46 -18.58 10.72
CA GLN A 263 7.04 -17.24 10.69
C GLN A 263 6.01 -16.21 11.18
N PHE A 264 4.75 -16.34 10.76
CA PHE A 264 3.66 -15.50 11.24
C PHE A 264 3.33 -15.75 12.71
N ARG A 265 3.27 -17.02 13.17
CA ARG A 265 3.06 -17.32 14.60
C ARG A 265 4.11 -16.71 15.52
N ASN A 266 5.36 -16.61 15.06
CA ASN A 266 6.45 -16.05 15.86
C ASN A 266 6.30 -14.54 16.09
N VAL A 267 5.67 -13.83 15.15
CA VAL A 267 5.49 -12.37 15.21
C VAL A 267 4.10 -11.92 15.63
N ILE A 268 3.14 -12.83 15.81
CA ILE A 268 1.76 -12.52 16.19
C ILE A 268 1.52 -12.87 17.66
N ASP A 269 0.85 -11.96 18.39
CA ASP A 269 0.13 -12.25 19.63
C ASP A 269 -1.37 -12.42 19.29
N PHE A 270 -1.81 -13.68 19.16
CA PHE A 270 -3.16 -14.00 18.70
C PHE A 270 -4.16 -14.03 19.87
N ARG A 271 -5.21 -13.22 19.75
CA ARG A 271 -6.26 -13.03 20.75
C ARG A 271 -7.63 -13.40 20.17
N PRO A 272 -8.02 -14.68 20.22
CA PRO A 272 -9.33 -15.13 19.74
C PRO A 272 -10.47 -14.77 20.71
N VAL A 273 -11.55 -14.16 20.20
CA VAL A 273 -12.73 -13.79 20.98
C VAL A 273 -14.02 -14.33 20.32
N PRO A 274 -14.42 -15.58 20.63
CA PRO A 274 -15.60 -16.22 20.06
C PRO A 274 -16.92 -15.75 20.71
N ALA A 275 -17.18 -14.44 20.74
CA ALA A 275 -18.33 -13.88 21.44
C ALA A 275 -19.00 -12.68 20.75
N ALA A 276 -18.65 -12.37 19.49
CA ALA A 276 -19.08 -11.14 18.82
C ALA A 276 -20.60 -10.91 18.85
N GLY A 277 -21.39 -11.99 18.74
CA GLY A 277 -22.85 -11.94 18.72
C GLY A 277 -23.52 -12.13 20.08
N THR A 278 -22.78 -12.22 21.18
CA THR A 278 -23.29 -12.54 22.52
C THR A 278 -23.43 -11.30 23.39
N SER A 279 -24.51 -11.25 24.16
CA SER A 279 -24.82 -10.23 25.17
C SER A 279 -25.54 -10.87 26.37
N PHE A 280 -25.94 -10.07 27.36
CA PHE A 280 -26.77 -10.52 28.49
C PHE A 280 -28.18 -9.94 28.42
N ASP A 281 -29.19 -10.73 28.78
CA ASP A 281 -30.53 -10.21 29.06
C ASP A 281 -30.62 -9.57 30.45
N SER A 282 -31.78 -8.98 30.75
CA SER A 282 -32.10 -8.39 32.08
C SER A 282 -31.97 -9.36 33.26
N THR A 283 -31.92 -10.68 33.01
CA THR A 283 -31.77 -11.73 34.03
C THR A 283 -30.34 -12.25 34.14
N GLY A 284 -29.40 -11.70 33.35
CA GLY A 284 -28.01 -12.11 33.32
C GLY A 284 -27.76 -13.40 32.52
N LYS A 285 -28.69 -13.83 31.66
CA LYS A 285 -28.52 -14.98 30.77
C LYS A 285 -27.95 -14.55 29.42
N PHE A 286 -27.19 -15.44 28.78
CA PHE A 286 -26.64 -15.20 27.45
C PHE A 286 -27.75 -15.07 26.40
N VAL A 287 -27.65 -14.03 25.60
CA VAL A 287 -28.46 -13.79 24.40
C VAL A 287 -27.53 -13.66 23.21
N CYS A 288 -27.79 -14.45 22.15
CA CYS A 288 -27.00 -14.40 20.93
C CYS A 288 -27.84 -13.99 19.71
N SER A 289 -27.19 -13.34 18.75
CA SER A 289 -27.81 -12.75 17.56
C SER A 289 -28.63 -13.76 16.71
N MET A 290 -28.19 -15.02 16.63
CA MET A 290 -28.89 -16.14 15.96
C MET A 290 -29.45 -17.17 16.94
N GLY A 291 -29.68 -16.77 18.20
CA GLY A 291 -30.29 -17.60 19.23
C GLY A 291 -29.34 -18.59 19.89
N MET A 292 -29.90 -19.52 20.66
CA MET A 292 -29.14 -20.35 21.60
C MET A 292 -28.12 -21.29 20.96
N VAL A 293 -28.30 -21.69 19.70
CA VAL A 293 -27.32 -22.54 19.00
C VAL A 293 -25.98 -21.81 18.83
N GLU A 294 -26.02 -20.51 18.59
CA GLU A 294 -24.83 -19.66 18.52
C GLU A 294 -24.16 -19.55 19.90
N CYS A 295 -24.94 -19.29 20.96
CA CYS A 295 -24.41 -19.19 22.33
C CYS A 295 -23.72 -20.49 22.78
N ILE A 296 -24.31 -21.65 22.46
CA ILE A 296 -23.70 -22.95 22.76
C ILE A 296 -22.35 -23.08 22.02
N GLY A 297 -22.29 -22.64 20.77
CA GLY A 297 -21.05 -22.61 19.98
C GLY A 297 -19.97 -21.72 20.59
N HIS A 298 -20.32 -20.50 20.96
CA HIS A 298 -19.43 -19.58 21.65
C HIS A 298 -18.87 -20.17 22.95
N LYS A 299 -19.72 -20.85 23.74
CA LYS A 299 -19.29 -21.55 24.95
C LYS A 299 -18.28 -22.67 24.66
N TRP A 300 -18.53 -23.48 23.63
CA TRP A 300 -17.56 -24.52 23.21
C TRP A 300 -16.24 -23.94 22.72
N MET A 301 -16.28 -22.89 21.90
CA MET A 301 -15.08 -22.22 21.40
C MET A 301 -14.29 -21.53 22.53
N SER A 302 -14.99 -20.97 23.52
CA SER A 302 -14.37 -20.41 24.73
C SER A 302 -13.57 -21.49 25.48
N CYS A 303 -14.12 -22.72 25.57
CA CYS A 303 -13.39 -23.86 26.11
C CYS A 303 -12.20 -24.29 25.25
N ALA A 304 -12.31 -24.24 23.92
CA ALA A 304 -11.19 -24.55 23.03
C ALA A 304 -10.03 -23.55 23.23
N VAL A 305 -10.33 -22.26 23.33
CA VAL A 305 -9.35 -21.20 23.57
C VAL A 305 -8.64 -21.38 24.93
N ASP A 306 -9.35 -21.77 25.98
CA ASP A 306 -8.77 -22.01 27.31
C ASP A 306 -7.90 -23.28 27.37
N LEU A 307 -8.35 -24.38 26.75
CA LEU A 307 -7.69 -25.68 26.85
C LEU A 307 -6.49 -25.86 25.92
N PHE A 308 -6.47 -25.15 24.78
CA PHE A 308 -5.46 -25.30 23.75
C PHE A 308 -4.75 -23.97 23.50
N PRO A 309 -3.84 -23.53 24.40
CA PRO A 309 -3.18 -22.23 24.28
C PRO A 309 -2.12 -22.18 23.16
N LYS A 310 -1.72 -23.31 22.58
CA LYS A 310 -0.79 -23.36 21.45
C LYS A 310 -1.52 -22.97 20.17
N VAL A 311 -1.07 -21.90 19.52
CA VAL A 311 -1.78 -21.26 18.39
C VAL A 311 -1.93 -22.20 17.19
N ASP A 312 -0.90 -22.98 16.86
CA ASP A 312 -0.91 -23.96 15.77
C ASP A 312 -1.92 -25.10 16.01
N GLU A 313 -2.04 -25.57 17.25
CA GLU A 313 -3.04 -26.56 17.61
C GLU A 313 -4.45 -25.95 17.68
N LEU A 314 -4.59 -24.77 18.30
CA LEU A 314 -5.86 -24.08 18.48
C LEU A 314 -6.55 -23.79 17.14
N ILE A 315 -5.80 -23.27 16.17
CA ILE A 315 -6.39 -22.85 14.90
C ILE A 315 -6.95 -24.04 14.11
N GLU A 316 -6.35 -25.23 14.23
CA GLU A 316 -6.89 -26.45 13.61
C GLU A 316 -8.23 -26.86 14.23
N TYR A 317 -8.34 -26.79 15.56
CA TYR A 317 -9.61 -27.06 16.24
C TYR A 317 -10.68 -26.02 15.91
N LEU A 318 -10.34 -24.74 15.92
CA LEU A 318 -11.27 -23.66 15.55
C LEU A 318 -11.74 -23.80 14.10
N ALA A 319 -10.83 -24.10 13.17
CA ALA A 319 -11.18 -24.35 11.77
C ALA A 319 -12.08 -25.59 11.61
N CYS A 320 -11.85 -26.66 12.39
CA CYS A 320 -12.76 -27.79 12.40
C CYS A 320 -14.14 -27.39 12.94
N LEU A 321 -14.22 -26.72 14.09
CA LEU A 321 -15.48 -26.28 14.70
C LEU A 321 -16.30 -25.40 13.74
N GLU A 322 -15.63 -24.50 13.01
CA GLU A 322 -16.23 -23.56 12.03
C GLU A 322 -16.30 -24.11 10.60
N SER A 323 -16.06 -25.41 10.40
CA SER A 323 -16.20 -26.01 9.07
C SER A 323 -17.66 -25.95 8.60
N LYS A 324 -17.85 -25.60 7.32
CA LYS A 324 -19.19 -25.59 6.69
C LYS A 324 -19.88 -26.95 6.76
N ASP A 325 -19.12 -28.04 6.79
CA ASP A 325 -19.63 -29.43 6.88
C ASP A 325 -20.28 -29.73 8.24
N ASN A 326 -20.02 -28.91 9.25
CA ASN A 326 -20.56 -29.05 10.59
C ASN A 326 -21.80 -28.18 10.81
N LYS A 327 -22.17 -27.33 9.84
CA LYS A 327 -23.37 -26.49 9.92
C LYS A 327 -24.64 -27.36 9.93
N GLY A 328 -25.51 -27.10 10.90
CA GLY A 328 -26.76 -27.86 11.09
C GLY A 328 -26.58 -29.19 11.82
N VAL A 329 -25.36 -29.51 12.25
CA VAL A 329 -25.05 -30.66 13.09
C VAL A 329 -25.03 -30.24 14.56
N THR A 330 -25.35 -31.16 15.48
CA THR A 330 -25.33 -30.85 16.91
C THR A 330 -23.90 -30.60 17.41
N TRP A 331 -23.74 -29.62 18.31
CA TRP A 331 -22.42 -29.28 18.87
C TRP A 331 -21.70 -30.46 19.53
N SER A 332 -22.43 -31.37 20.20
CA SER A 332 -21.83 -32.57 20.79
C SER A 332 -21.20 -33.48 19.74
N PHE A 333 -21.82 -33.64 18.56
CA PHE A 333 -21.25 -34.40 17.47
C PHE A 333 -20.05 -33.66 16.86
N VAL A 334 -20.16 -32.34 16.64
CA VAL A 334 -19.07 -31.52 16.11
C VAL A 334 -17.83 -31.59 17.01
N VAL A 335 -18.01 -31.49 18.33
CA VAL A 335 -16.92 -31.61 19.31
C VAL A 335 -16.29 -33.00 19.25
N ASN A 336 -17.08 -34.08 19.25
CA ASN A 336 -16.53 -35.44 19.15
C ASN A 336 -15.77 -35.68 17.83
N LYS A 337 -16.22 -35.06 16.73
CA LYS A 337 -15.56 -35.13 15.43
C LYS A 337 -14.25 -34.34 15.41
N CYS A 338 -14.23 -33.14 15.98
CA CYS A 338 -13.09 -32.23 15.91
C CYS A 338 -12.01 -32.49 16.97
N PHE A 339 -12.38 -33.08 18.12
CA PHE A 339 -11.47 -33.32 19.24
C PHE A 339 -11.31 -34.82 19.48
N PRO A 340 -10.36 -35.49 18.82
CA PRO A 340 -10.21 -36.94 18.96
C PRO A 340 -9.70 -37.35 20.35
N GLY A 341 -10.02 -38.58 20.76
CA GLY A 341 -9.51 -39.19 21.98
C GLY A 341 -9.95 -38.47 23.26
N ASP A 342 -9.01 -38.26 24.18
CA ASP A 342 -9.31 -37.63 25.47
C ASP A 342 -9.62 -36.12 25.37
N ASN A 343 -9.34 -35.48 24.22
CA ASN A 343 -9.63 -34.07 24.03
C ASN A 343 -11.14 -33.79 23.99
N ALA A 344 -11.97 -34.65 23.41
CA ALA A 344 -13.43 -34.53 23.52
C ALA A 344 -13.92 -34.55 24.97
N LYS A 345 -13.35 -35.41 25.82
CA LYS A 345 -13.70 -35.48 27.24
C LYS A 345 -13.30 -34.21 27.99
N LYS A 346 -12.10 -33.68 27.73
CA LYS A 346 -11.64 -32.39 28.31
C LYS A 346 -12.56 -31.25 27.91
N MET A 347 -12.93 -31.18 26.63
CA MET A 347 -13.88 -30.21 26.12
C MET A 347 -15.21 -30.32 26.85
N GLN A 348 -15.80 -31.51 26.96
CA GLN A 348 -17.06 -31.74 27.65
C GLN A 348 -16.98 -31.31 29.12
N ALA A 349 -15.94 -31.73 29.84
CA ALA A 349 -15.72 -31.32 31.22
C ALA A 349 -15.62 -29.80 31.36
N CYS A 350 -14.93 -29.11 30.44
CA CYS A 350 -14.87 -27.66 30.43
C CYS A 350 -16.24 -27.02 30.20
N TYR A 351 -17.00 -27.52 29.22
CA TYR A 351 -18.33 -27.01 28.90
C TYR A 351 -19.26 -27.09 30.12
N ASP A 352 -19.22 -28.20 30.85
CA ASP A 352 -20.09 -28.44 32.01
C ASP A 352 -19.67 -27.64 33.26
N THR A 353 -18.38 -27.32 33.42
CA THR A 353 -17.85 -26.77 34.68
C THR A 353 -17.41 -25.31 34.61
N ARG A 354 -16.86 -24.86 33.48
CA ARG A 354 -16.21 -23.54 33.34
C ARG A 354 -16.69 -22.74 32.12
N GLY A 355 -17.38 -23.36 31.18
CA GLY A 355 -17.70 -22.75 29.89
C GLY A 355 -18.49 -21.44 30.00
N ASP A 356 -19.40 -21.31 30.97
CA ASP A 356 -20.15 -20.07 31.16
C ASP A 356 -19.23 -18.93 31.63
N ASP A 357 -18.31 -19.20 32.55
CA ASP A 357 -17.38 -18.17 33.04
C ASP A 357 -16.35 -17.78 31.99
N LEU A 358 -15.93 -18.73 31.14
CA LEU A 358 -15.08 -18.44 29.98
C LEU A 358 -15.81 -17.59 28.94
N LEU A 359 -17.07 -17.91 28.64
CA LEU A 359 -17.88 -17.10 27.72
C LEU A 359 -18.10 -15.69 28.26
N LYS A 360 -18.38 -15.52 29.57
CA LYS A 360 -18.46 -14.18 30.20
C LYS A 360 -17.18 -13.37 29.99
N LYS A 361 -15.99 -13.98 30.13
CA LYS A 361 -14.71 -13.30 29.88
C LYS A 361 -14.59 -12.81 28.44
N HIS A 362 -14.99 -13.62 27.47
CA HIS A 362 -14.97 -13.21 26.06
C HIS A 362 -16.03 -12.16 25.73
N VAL A 363 -17.21 -12.19 26.37
CA VAL A 363 -18.19 -11.11 26.26
C VAL A 363 -17.59 -9.80 26.80
N ALA A 364 -16.96 -9.82 27.96
CA ALA A 364 -16.30 -8.63 28.52
C ALA A 364 -15.13 -8.12 27.67
N GLN A 365 -14.45 -8.98 26.90
CA GLN A 365 -13.45 -8.54 25.92
C GLN A 365 -14.12 -7.88 24.71
N ARG A 366 -15.17 -8.51 24.18
CA ARG A 366 -15.97 -8.00 23.07
C ARG A 366 -16.59 -6.65 23.40
N GLU A 367 -17.07 -6.43 24.62
CA GLU A 367 -17.68 -5.16 25.05
C GLU A 367 -16.71 -3.97 25.06
N LYS A 368 -15.40 -4.20 24.98
CA LYS A 368 -14.39 -3.13 24.87
C LYS A 368 -14.20 -2.62 23.44
N VAL A 369 -14.82 -3.27 22.46
CA VAL A 369 -14.64 -2.98 21.03
C VAL A 369 -16.02 -2.87 20.40
N ASP A 370 -16.28 -1.80 19.65
CA ASP A 370 -17.52 -1.71 18.88
C ASP A 370 -17.45 -2.64 17.65
N VAL A 371 -17.98 -3.85 17.81
CA VAL A 371 -17.96 -4.87 16.75
C VAL A 371 -19.06 -4.59 15.72
N LEU A 372 -18.72 -3.78 14.72
CA LEU A 372 -19.64 -3.30 13.68
C LEU A 372 -20.03 -4.37 12.64
N TRP A 373 -19.15 -5.34 12.38
CA TRP A 373 -19.37 -6.47 11.47
C TRP A 373 -18.63 -7.71 11.95
N VAL A 374 -18.89 -8.88 11.34
CA VAL A 374 -18.15 -10.11 11.68
C VAL A 374 -17.74 -10.89 10.43
N PRO A 375 -16.53 -11.50 10.40
CA PRO A 375 -15.50 -11.45 11.45
C PRO A 375 -14.91 -10.04 11.55
N TYR A 376 -14.68 -9.59 12.79
CA TYR A 376 -14.04 -8.31 13.08
C TYR A 376 -12.60 -8.59 13.44
N VAL A 377 -11.67 -7.96 12.73
CA VAL A 377 -10.24 -8.19 12.89
C VAL A 377 -9.59 -6.87 13.25
N VAL A 378 -8.88 -6.88 14.37
CA VAL A 378 -8.17 -5.72 14.90
C VAL A 378 -6.68 -6.06 14.96
N ILE A 379 -5.86 -5.19 14.36
CA ILE A 379 -4.41 -5.32 14.27
C ILE A 379 -3.80 -4.10 14.97
N ASN A 380 -3.12 -4.33 16.10
CA ASN A 380 -2.57 -3.26 16.94
C ASN A 380 -3.56 -2.10 17.19
N GLY A 381 -4.79 -2.43 17.61
CA GLY A 381 -5.86 -1.45 17.88
C GLY A 381 -6.68 -1.05 16.65
N ALA A 382 -6.10 -1.06 15.44
CA ALA A 382 -6.79 -0.65 14.23
C ALA A 382 -7.60 -1.80 13.59
N SER A 383 -8.88 -1.56 13.29
CA SER A 383 -9.71 -2.53 12.58
C SER A 383 -9.40 -2.59 11.07
N ILE A 384 -9.56 -3.78 10.47
CA ILE A 384 -9.41 -3.98 9.01
C ILE A 384 -10.67 -4.59 8.39
N GLY A 385 -10.86 -4.33 7.09
CA GLY A 385 -12.01 -4.83 6.33
C GLY A 385 -13.26 -3.98 6.50
N ASP A 386 -14.38 -4.48 5.99
CA ASP A 386 -15.68 -3.81 6.07
C ASP A 386 -16.84 -4.82 6.07
N ALA A 387 -18.07 -4.34 6.27
CA ALA A 387 -19.26 -5.19 6.32
C ALA A 387 -19.67 -5.84 4.98
N ARG A 388 -19.11 -5.40 3.85
CA ARG A 388 -19.46 -5.81 2.48
C ARG A 388 -18.47 -6.82 1.89
N HIS A 389 -17.20 -6.77 2.30
CA HIS A 389 -16.13 -7.58 1.74
C HIS A 389 -15.46 -8.47 2.78
N GLY A 390 -15.21 -9.74 2.40
CA GLY A 390 -14.47 -10.66 3.25
C GLY A 390 -12.97 -10.37 3.24
N ILE A 391 -12.32 -10.53 4.40
CA ILE A 391 -10.87 -10.37 4.53
C ILE A 391 -10.17 -11.58 3.90
N GLY A 392 -9.38 -11.34 2.84
CA GLY A 392 -8.58 -12.36 2.17
C GLY A 392 -7.19 -12.56 2.80
N TYR A 393 -6.50 -13.63 2.43
CA TYR A 393 -5.15 -13.92 2.94
C TYR A 393 -4.16 -12.78 2.63
N LYS A 394 -4.16 -12.28 1.39
CA LYS A 394 -3.25 -11.19 0.96
C LYS A 394 -3.42 -9.92 1.80
N GLN A 395 -4.67 -9.53 2.06
CA GLN A 395 -4.98 -8.37 2.91
C GLN A 395 -4.52 -8.64 4.35
N LEU A 396 -4.92 -9.77 4.93
CA LEU A 396 -4.58 -10.12 6.32
C LEU A 396 -3.05 -10.17 6.53
N SER A 397 -2.33 -10.90 5.68
CA SER A 397 -0.88 -10.98 5.76
C SER A 397 -0.21 -9.63 5.52
N GLY A 398 -0.72 -8.84 4.58
CA GLY A 398 -0.17 -7.52 4.24
C GLY A 398 -0.28 -6.53 5.39
N GLU A 399 -1.44 -6.44 6.02
CA GLU A 399 -1.66 -5.56 7.18
C GLU A 399 -0.83 -5.99 8.39
N ILE A 400 -0.63 -7.30 8.61
CA ILE A 400 0.29 -7.80 9.63
C ILE A 400 1.74 -7.43 9.31
N CYS A 401 2.17 -7.54 8.05
CA CYS A 401 3.52 -7.16 7.65
C CYS A 401 3.77 -5.66 7.90
N LYS A 402 2.80 -4.79 7.56
CA LYS A 402 2.87 -3.34 7.81
C LYS A 402 2.90 -3.01 9.30
N ALA A 403 2.12 -3.73 10.11
CA ALA A 403 2.01 -3.50 11.54
C ALA A 403 3.22 -4.03 12.35
N TYR A 404 4.07 -4.87 11.75
CA TYR A 404 5.20 -5.50 12.44
C TYR A 404 6.44 -4.59 12.50
N THR A 405 6.71 -4.08 13.69
CA THR A 405 7.84 -3.19 14.04
C THR A 405 8.96 -3.90 14.81
N GLY A 406 8.87 -5.23 14.98
CA GLY A 406 9.85 -6.02 15.72
C GLY A 406 11.20 -6.20 14.99
N PRO A 407 12.08 -7.07 15.51
CA PRO A 407 13.38 -7.33 14.90
C PRO A 407 13.27 -7.89 13.47
N PHE A 408 14.19 -7.48 12.59
CA PHE A 408 14.16 -7.81 11.17
C PHE A 408 14.33 -9.33 10.93
N GLU A 409 15.17 -9.97 11.75
CA GLU A 409 15.45 -11.41 11.71
C GLU A 409 14.21 -12.29 11.95
N ASN A 410 13.20 -11.76 12.64
CA ASN A 410 11.95 -12.46 12.92
C ASN A 410 10.86 -12.11 11.91
N ARG A 411 11.09 -11.14 11.01
CA ARG A 411 10.11 -10.72 10.00
C ARG A 411 9.84 -11.89 9.03
N PRO A 412 8.58 -12.30 8.84
CA PRO A 412 8.24 -13.37 7.91
C PRO A 412 8.82 -13.11 6.52
N ASN A 413 9.23 -14.15 5.79
CA ASN A 413 9.83 -13.98 4.47
C ASN A 413 8.88 -13.24 3.52
N VAL A 414 7.57 -13.53 3.61
CA VAL A 414 6.49 -12.86 2.88
C VAL A 414 6.27 -11.39 3.28
N CYS A 415 6.90 -10.92 4.35
CA CYS A 415 6.91 -9.52 4.78
C CYS A 415 8.22 -8.78 4.44
N GLN A 416 9.30 -9.48 4.06
CA GLN A 416 10.55 -8.82 3.70
C GLN A 416 10.43 -8.13 2.34
N PRO A 417 11.08 -7.00 2.07
CA PRO A 417 11.04 -6.40 0.73
C PRO A 417 11.58 -7.34 -0.36
N LYS A 418 11.06 -7.23 -1.59
CA LYS A 418 11.42 -8.10 -2.73
C LYS A 418 12.94 -8.20 -2.93
N ARG A 419 13.65 -7.08 -2.80
CA ARG A 419 15.12 -7.00 -2.91
C ARG A 419 15.83 -7.98 -1.97
N LEU A 420 15.48 -7.94 -0.68
CA LEU A 420 16.14 -8.76 0.34
C LEU A 420 15.79 -10.24 0.20
N ARG A 421 14.57 -10.57 -0.25
CA ARG A 421 14.21 -11.96 -0.58
C ARG A 421 15.08 -12.49 -1.73
N ALA A 422 15.25 -11.72 -2.80
CA ALA A 422 16.03 -12.12 -3.97
C ALA A 422 17.53 -12.28 -3.66
N GLU A 423 18.07 -11.51 -2.71
CA GLU A 423 19.45 -11.68 -2.24
C GLU A 423 19.64 -12.93 -1.38
N ASN A 424 18.66 -13.24 -0.51
CA ASN A 424 18.67 -14.47 0.28
C ASN A 424 18.51 -15.72 -0.60
N GLU A 425 17.71 -15.67 -1.66
CA GLU A 425 17.57 -16.75 -2.65
C GLU A 425 18.84 -17.00 -3.47
N LYS A 426 19.68 -15.98 -3.68
CA LYS A 426 21.01 -16.11 -4.33
C LYS A 426 22.06 -16.76 -3.43
N ALA A 427 21.82 -16.83 -2.11
CA ALA A 427 22.74 -17.44 -1.13
C ALA A 427 22.54 -18.95 -0.98
N GLU A 428 21.40 -19.51 -1.41
CA GLU A 428 21.30 -20.93 -1.74
C GLU A 428 21.94 -21.19 -3.11
N PRO A 429 22.68 -22.29 -3.34
CA PRO A 429 23.31 -22.55 -4.63
C PRO A 429 22.24 -22.86 -5.68
N ALA A 430 21.69 -21.80 -6.29
CA ALA A 430 20.83 -21.89 -7.44
C ALA A 430 21.65 -22.44 -8.61
N LYS A 431 21.15 -23.52 -9.24
CA LYS A 431 21.62 -23.96 -10.55
C LYS A 431 21.54 -22.77 -11.50
N GLU A 432 22.71 -22.33 -11.93
CA GLU A 432 22.92 -21.31 -12.94
C GLU A 432 22.10 -21.65 -14.18
N THR A 433 20.95 -20.99 -14.31
CA THR A 433 20.30 -20.84 -15.60
C THR A 433 20.44 -19.37 -15.93
N ASP A 434 21.42 -19.08 -16.77
CA ASP A 434 21.52 -17.85 -17.53
C ASP A 434 20.16 -17.56 -18.17
N LYS A 435 19.34 -16.72 -17.52
CA LYS A 435 18.23 -16.04 -18.18
C LYS A 435 18.84 -14.91 -18.99
N VAL A 436 19.54 -15.29 -20.06
CA VAL A 436 19.70 -14.42 -21.22
C VAL A 436 18.28 -14.14 -21.72
N ILE A 437 17.83 -12.91 -21.56
CA ILE A 437 16.63 -12.41 -22.25
C ILE A 437 16.89 -12.62 -23.74
N LYS A 438 16.22 -13.62 -24.33
CA LYS A 438 16.38 -13.95 -25.74
C LYS A 438 15.84 -12.80 -26.59
N PRO A 439 16.51 -12.42 -27.70
CA PRO A 439 15.91 -11.50 -28.65
C PRO A 439 14.69 -12.16 -29.28
N CYS A 440 13.55 -11.48 -29.20
CA CYS A 440 12.27 -11.74 -29.87
C CYS A 440 11.70 -13.18 -29.77
N PRO A 441 10.59 -13.43 -29.05
CA PRO A 441 9.93 -14.73 -29.14
C PRO A 441 9.28 -14.91 -30.54
N PRO A 442 9.61 -15.98 -31.30
CA PRO A 442 8.87 -16.31 -32.50
C PRO A 442 7.47 -16.83 -32.16
N LYS A 443 6.51 -16.58 -33.06
CA LYS A 443 5.11 -17.07 -32.99
C LYS A 443 5.07 -18.55 -32.59
N LYS A 444 4.38 -18.86 -31.51
CA LYS A 444 3.85 -20.22 -31.29
C LYS A 444 2.45 -20.27 -31.88
N ASP A 445 2.23 -21.21 -32.78
CA ASP A 445 0.94 -21.44 -33.42
C ASP A 445 -0.15 -21.68 -32.39
N ALA A 446 -1.21 -20.87 -32.49
CA ALA A 446 -2.35 -20.87 -31.60
C ALA A 446 -3.20 -22.13 -31.81
N LYS A 447 -3.04 -23.11 -30.90
CA LYS A 447 -4.09 -24.09 -30.57
C LYS A 447 -4.20 -24.27 -29.06
N ASN A 448 -4.55 -23.18 -28.37
CA ASN A 448 -5.37 -23.18 -27.15
C ASN A 448 -5.63 -21.71 -26.79
N LYS A 449 -6.67 -21.15 -27.44
CA LYS A 449 -7.28 -19.90 -26.98
C LYS A 449 -7.95 -20.22 -25.65
N ASP A 450 -7.50 -19.55 -24.58
CA ASP A 450 -8.24 -19.25 -23.32
C ASP A 450 -7.33 -19.08 -22.08
N LYS A 451 -5.99 -19.10 -22.19
CA LYS A 451 -5.12 -18.84 -21.01
C LYS A 451 -3.90 -17.93 -21.20
N ALA A 452 -3.71 -17.29 -22.35
CA ALA A 452 -2.52 -16.46 -22.61
C ALA A 452 -2.79 -14.98 -22.93
N ALA A 453 -4.06 -14.54 -22.92
CA ALA A 453 -4.43 -13.15 -23.25
C ALA A 453 -4.85 -12.31 -22.03
N ALA A 454 -4.58 -12.80 -20.81
CA ALA A 454 -4.96 -12.13 -19.55
C ALA A 454 -3.75 -11.59 -18.76
N ALA A 455 -2.57 -11.47 -19.37
CA ALA A 455 -1.32 -11.12 -18.68
C ALA A 455 -0.78 -9.72 -18.95
N LEU A 456 -1.53 -8.84 -19.64
CA LEU A 456 -1.14 -7.45 -19.90
C LEU A 456 -2.40 -6.56 -19.91
N ILE A 457 -3.15 -6.57 -18.81
CA ILE A 457 -4.32 -5.71 -18.62
C ILE A 457 -3.95 -4.66 -17.58
N ASP A 458 -4.04 -3.40 -18.01
CA ASP A 458 -4.04 -2.12 -17.27
C ASP A 458 -3.66 -2.16 -15.79
N GLU A 459 -2.50 -1.58 -15.49
CA GLU A 459 -2.28 -0.87 -14.23
C GLU A 459 -2.30 0.61 -14.60
N ASP A 460 -3.47 1.25 -14.49
CA ASP A 460 -3.60 2.70 -14.64
C ASP A 460 -2.66 3.38 -13.64
N ALA A 461 -1.76 4.23 -14.14
CA ALA A 461 -0.88 5.03 -13.28
C ALA A 461 -1.74 5.86 -12.30
N PRO A 462 -1.49 5.81 -10.98
CA PRO A 462 -2.26 6.61 -10.03
C PRO A 462 -2.10 8.11 -10.35
N GLY A 463 -3.20 8.86 -10.21
CA GLY A 463 -3.22 10.31 -10.45
C GLY A 463 -2.16 11.03 -9.60
N ILE A 464 -1.42 11.94 -10.24
CA ILE A 464 -0.16 12.55 -9.79
C ILE A 464 -0.23 13.47 -8.55
N GLY A 465 -1.32 13.43 -7.76
CA GLY A 465 -1.53 14.34 -6.62
C GLY A 465 -1.75 15.80 -7.04
N ALA A 466 -2.42 16.59 -6.19
CA ALA A 466 -2.66 18.00 -6.46
C ALA A 466 -1.40 18.84 -6.22
N ARG A 467 -1.14 19.83 -7.08
CA ARG A 467 -0.18 20.91 -6.80
C ARG A 467 -0.53 21.59 -5.48
N ILE A 468 0.46 21.75 -4.61
CA ILE A 468 0.40 22.75 -3.55
C ILE A 468 0.96 24.04 -4.17
N ASP A 469 0.07 24.89 -4.67
CA ASP A 469 0.45 26.23 -5.14
C ASP A 469 0.85 27.09 -3.92
N ALA A 470 2.13 27.47 -3.84
CA ALA A 470 2.58 28.74 -3.24
C ALA A 470 4.01 29.08 -3.68
N ASP A 471 4.13 30.08 -4.56
CA ASP A 471 5.29 30.96 -4.76
C ASP A 471 6.68 30.34 -5.00
N PHE A 472 6.80 29.37 -5.91
CA PHE A 472 8.10 29.06 -6.55
C PHE A 472 8.28 29.86 -7.85
N PRO A 473 9.43 30.55 -8.05
CA PRO A 473 9.66 31.32 -9.28
C PRO A 473 9.69 30.41 -10.51
N GLN A 474 8.67 30.52 -11.37
CA GLN A 474 8.68 29.93 -12.70
C GLN A 474 9.66 30.70 -13.59
N ALA A 475 10.70 30.02 -14.09
CA ALA A 475 11.55 30.56 -15.14
C ALA A 475 11.02 30.09 -16.51
N LYS A 476 10.82 31.03 -17.43
CA LYS A 476 10.35 30.79 -18.80
C LYS A 476 11.29 29.84 -19.54
N ALA A 477 10.72 28.85 -20.20
CA ALA A 477 11.40 28.03 -21.20
C ALA A 477 11.88 28.93 -22.36
N ASN A 478 13.20 29.01 -22.57
CA ASN A 478 13.82 28.74 -23.88
C ASN A 478 15.35 28.85 -23.87
N ALA A 479 15.93 27.99 -24.72
CA ALA A 479 17.25 28.05 -25.36
C ALA A 479 18.46 27.52 -24.58
N LEU A 480 18.71 26.23 -24.80
CA LEU A 480 20.05 25.80 -25.20
C LEU A 480 20.50 26.66 -26.42
N ALA A 481 21.63 27.35 -26.26
CA ALA A 481 22.60 27.81 -27.27
C ALA A 481 22.60 29.29 -27.78
N THR A 482 23.80 29.88 -27.66
CA THR A 482 24.48 30.97 -28.42
C THR A 482 24.35 32.44 -27.99
N GLY A 483 25.49 33.15 -28.03
CA GLY A 483 25.78 34.48 -27.45
C GLY A 483 25.38 35.70 -28.30
N PRO A 484 25.90 36.91 -27.96
CA PRO A 484 25.08 38.13 -27.84
C PRO A 484 25.13 39.05 -29.06
N ASP A 485 24.06 39.84 -29.24
CA ASP A 485 24.14 41.24 -29.71
C ASP A 485 22.85 42.00 -29.35
N ALA A 486 22.98 43.33 -29.34
CA ALA A 486 22.25 44.31 -28.56
C ALA A 486 21.02 44.96 -29.24
N ASP A 487 20.42 45.88 -28.45
CA ASP A 487 19.63 47.07 -28.81
C ASP A 487 18.08 47.00 -28.87
N ASP A 488 17.51 47.56 -27.78
CA ASP A 488 16.72 48.81 -27.71
C ASP A 488 15.20 48.87 -27.98
N ASP A 489 14.60 49.78 -27.20
CA ASP A 489 13.37 50.55 -27.34
C ASP A 489 11.98 50.08 -26.85
N THR A 490 11.70 50.51 -25.61
CA THR A 490 10.66 51.45 -25.13
C THR A 490 9.20 51.52 -25.68
N SER A 491 8.34 51.90 -24.71
CA SER A 491 7.02 52.56 -24.80
C SER A 491 5.76 51.67 -24.74
N SER A 492 4.60 52.06 -24.22
CA SER A 492 4.11 53.11 -23.30
C SER A 492 2.57 53.09 -23.37
N GLY A 493 1.88 53.11 -22.21
CA GLY A 493 0.51 53.65 -22.05
C GLY A 493 -0.66 52.78 -22.53
N LEU A 494 -1.92 52.98 -22.10
CA LEU A 494 -2.57 53.89 -21.15
C LEU A 494 -4.06 53.47 -21.06
N ASN A 495 -4.66 53.62 -19.87
CA ASN A 495 -6.07 53.96 -19.56
C ASN A 495 -7.27 53.15 -20.13
N SER A 496 -8.25 52.79 -19.29
CA SER A 496 -9.31 53.72 -18.84
C SER A 496 -10.36 53.09 -17.90
N LEU A 497 -10.87 53.93 -17.00
CA LEU A 497 -11.88 53.73 -15.95
C LEU A 497 -13.30 54.07 -16.48
N VAL A 498 -14.38 53.33 -16.10
CA VAL A 498 -15.74 53.89 -15.84
C VAL A 498 -16.51 52.99 -14.83
N LEU A 499 -17.19 53.65 -13.88
CA LEU A 499 -17.86 53.16 -12.65
C LEU A 499 -19.36 52.74 -12.85
N PRO A 500 -20.09 52.28 -11.78
CA PRO A 500 -21.13 51.25 -11.81
C PRO A 500 -22.57 51.77 -11.62
N GLY A 501 -23.55 50.88 -11.83
CA GLY A 501 -24.91 51.07 -11.33
C GLY A 501 -25.84 49.92 -11.73
N LEU A 502 -26.29 49.13 -10.75
CA LEU A 502 -27.61 48.45 -10.65
C LEU A 502 -27.57 47.27 -9.65
N CYS A 503 -27.19 47.54 -8.40
CA CYS A 503 -27.82 46.85 -7.28
C CYS A 503 -29.20 47.48 -7.09
N VAL A 504 -30.29 46.70 -7.25
CA VAL A 504 -31.63 46.85 -6.61
C VAL A 504 -32.70 45.92 -7.23
N ALA A 505 -32.48 45.25 -8.36
CA ALA A 505 -33.57 44.50 -9.03
C ALA A 505 -33.74 43.00 -8.68
N VAL A 506 -32.94 42.39 -7.81
CA VAL A 506 -32.97 40.91 -7.61
C VAL A 506 -33.64 40.46 -6.30
N ILE A 507 -33.80 41.34 -5.31
CA ILE A 507 -34.36 40.95 -4.00
C ILE A 507 -35.90 40.84 -4.03
N ALA A 508 -36.57 41.35 -5.06
CA ALA A 508 -38.04 41.30 -5.16
C ALA A 508 -38.59 40.02 -5.84
N PHE A 509 -37.77 39.17 -6.44
CA PHE A 509 -38.27 38.01 -7.22
C PHE A 509 -38.19 36.66 -6.46
N ALA A 510 -37.48 36.60 -5.33
CA ALA A 510 -37.32 35.36 -4.56
C ALA A 510 -38.37 35.17 -3.45
N ALA A 511 -39.10 36.22 -3.06
CA ALA A 511 -40.07 36.16 -1.96
C ALA A 511 -41.49 35.71 -2.37
N PHE A 512 -41.75 35.47 -3.66
CA PHE A 512 -43.09 35.09 -4.15
C PHE A 512 -43.22 33.62 -4.60
N ARG A 513 -42.17 32.80 -4.46
CA ARG A 513 -42.19 31.40 -4.91
C ARG A 513 -42.10 30.32 -3.83
N TYR A 514 -42.07 30.70 -2.55
CA TYR A 514 -42.04 29.77 -1.42
C TYR A 514 -43.22 30.02 -0.46
N SER A 515 -44.43 29.82 -0.94
CA SER A 515 -45.62 29.67 -0.09
C SER A 515 -46.61 28.69 -0.72
N GLY A 516 -46.94 27.64 0.03
CA GLY A 516 -47.88 26.55 -0.30
C GLY A 516 -47.17 25.26 -0.72
N ASP A 517 -47.44 24.07 -0.18
CA ASP A 517 -48.43 23.64 0.81
C ASP A 517 -47.97 22.25 1.34
N HIS A 518 -48.08 22.02 2.65
CA HIS A 518 -47.79 20.73 3.29
C HIS A 518 -49.09 19.92 3.42
N LYS A 519 -49.17 18.70 2.85
CA LYS A 519 -49.91 17.54 3.41
C LYS A 519 -49.94 16.31 2.48
N LYS A 520 -49.85 15.12 3.12
CA LYS A 520 -50.27 13.75 2.70
C LYS A 520 -49.28 13.00 1.79
N ASP A 521 -48.91 11.73 1.98
CA ASP A 521 -49.52 10.51 2.59
C ASP A 521 -48.41 9.64 3.25
N ALA A 522 -48.59 8.99 4.41
CA ALA A 522 -49.25 7.70 4.68
C ALA A 522 -48.57 6.47 4.06
#